data_AF-A0A955PEE7-F1
#
_entry.id   AF-A0A955PEE7-F1
#
_cell.length_a   1.000
_cell.length_b   1.000
_cell.length_c   1.000
_cell.angle_alpha   90.00
_cell.angle_beta   90.00
_cell.angle_gamma   90.00
#
_symmetry.space_group_name_H-M   'P 1'
#
loop_
_entity.id
_entity.type
_entity.pdbx_description
1 polymer ?
#
loop_
_entity_poly.entity_id
_entity_poly.type
_entity_poly.pdbx_seq_one_letter_code
_entity_poly.pdbx_strand_id
1 'polypeptide(L)'
;MNSFRAIEERSGSHHWLRFYFLFSLVCAFSIEAGFSEQVSLTPLWTVNTKTFLESAPTVADLDGDGVDEILVAGREEMIALSGSGEELWRWRTRGRFMTYPAVLRTRDSESLIYAADTSKLLSCLNSKGEEVWTADL
;
A
#
# COMPACT_ATOMS: atom_id res chain seq x y z
N MET A 1 -51.70 -43.64 22.54
CA MET A 1 -52.35 -44.94 22.27
C MET A 1 -51.25 -45.99 22.29
N ASN A 2 -51.27 -46.84 23.33
CA ASN A 2 -50.22 -47.80 23.68
C ASN A 2 -50.06 -48.91 22.64
N SER A 3 -48.86 -49.51 22.56
CA SER A 3 -48.63 -50.98 22.59
C SER A 3 -47.16 -51.26 22.17
N PHE A 4 -46.27 -51.60 23.11
CA PHE A 4 -45.87 -52.98 23.50
C PHE A 4 -44.90 -53.70 22.53
N ARG A 5 -43.69 -53.92 23.07
CA ARG A 5 -42.69 -55.01 22.96
C ARG A 5 -42.91 -56.19 21.99
N ALA A 6 -41.79 -56.69 21.44
CA ALA A 6 -41.20 -58.03 21.71
C ALA A 6 -39.82 -58.13 21.03
N ILE A 7 -38.70 -58.19 21.76
CA ILE A 7 -37.87 -59.37 22.16
C ILE A 7 -37.18 -60.10 21.00
N GLU A 8 -35.85 -60.06 21.09
CA GLU A 8 -34.80 -60.66 20.26
C GLU A 8 -34.78 -62.20 20.28
N GLU A 9 -34.29 -62.79 19.19
CA GLU A 9 -33.56 -64.06 19.25
C GLU A 9 -32.44 -64.13 18.19
N ARG A 10 -31.37 -64.82 18.59
CA ARG A 10 -30.00 -64.84 18.07
C ARG A 10 -29.82 -65.58 16.74
N SER A 11 -28.79 -65.19 15.97
CA SER A 11 -27.77 -66.04 15.31
C SER A 11 -26.93 -65.13 14.39
N GLY A 12 -25.66 -64.81 14.66
CA GLY A 12 -24.49 -65.67 14.38
C GLY A 12 -24.39 -65.98 12.87
N SER A 13 -23.33 -65.70 12.11
CA SER A 13 -22.01 -65.10 12.34
C SER A 13 -21.32 -64.96 10.97
N HIS A 14 -20.69 -63.80 10.72
CA HIS A 14 -19.49 -63.57 9.89
C HIS A 14 -19.32 -64.27 8.52
N HIS A 15 -19.93 -63.72 7.45
CA HIS A 15 -19.51 -63.98 6.07
C HIS A 15 -19.28 -62.74 5.18
N TRP A 16 -19.23 -61.54 5.75
CA TRP A 16 -19.18 -60.28 4.97
C TRP A 16 -17.78 -59.63 4.84
N LEU A 17 -16.69 -60.34 5.16
CA LEU A 17 -15.32 -59.77 5.14
C LEU A 17 -14.48 -60.13 3.90
N ARG A 18 -15.07 -60.63 2.80
CA ARG A 18 -14.30 -61.07 1.62
C ARG A 18 -14.68 -60.48 0.24
N PHE A 19 -15.57 -59.49 0.19
CA PHE A 19 -15.89 -58.71 -1.01
C PHE A 19 -16.12 -57.26 -0.53
N TYR A 20 -15.23 -56.27 -0.62
CA TYR A 20 -14.44 -55.79 -1.74
C TYR A 20 -13.13 -55.16 -1.23
N PHE A 21 -12.04 -55.92 -1.32
CA PHE A 21 -10.68 -55.40 -1.41
C PHE A 21 -10.39 -55.25 -2.91
N LEU A 22 -10.60 -54.04 -3.47
CA LEU A 22 -10.08 -53.50 -4.75
C LEU A 22 -10.92 -52.29 -5.22
N PHE A 23 -11.14 -51.32 -4.33
CA PHE A 23 -11.38 -49.93 -4.73
C PHE A 23 -10.71 -49.00 -3.71
N SER A 24 -9.44 -49.32 -3.45
CA SER A 24 -8.50 -48.49 -2.72
C SER A 24 -7.39 -48.14 -3.70
N LEU A 25 -6.91 -46.90 -3.63
CA LEU A 25 -5.85 -46.27 -4.42
C LEU A 25 -6.29 -45.67 -5.76
N VAL A 26 -6.84 -44.45 -5.69
CA VAL A 26 -6.40 -43.22 -6.38
C VAL A 26 -7.60 -42.26 -6.36
N CYS A 27 -7.80 -41.59 -5.23
CA CYS A 27 -8.52 -40.32 -5.12
C CYS A 27 -8.15 -39.64 -3.80
N ALA A 28 -6.87 -39.72 -3.42
CA ALA A 28 -6.30 -39.00 -2.28
C ALA A 28 -4.93 -38.38 -2.62
N PHE A 29 -4.66 -38.18 -3.91
CA PHE A 29 -3.50 -37.45 -4.38
C PHE A 29 -3.98 -36.45 -5.42
N SER A 30 -4.42 -35.31 -4.90
CA SER A 30 -4.00 -33.99 -5.34
C SER A 30 -4.68 -32.99 -4.41
N ILE A 31 -4.23 -32.97 -3.15
CA ILE A 31 -4.09 -31.65 -2.55
C ILE A 31 -2.84 -31.11 -3.23
N GLU A 32 -3.02 -30.43 -4.36
CA GLU A 32 -2.06 -29.40 -4.70
C GLU A 32 -2.14 -28.43 -3.53
N ALA A 33 -1.23 -28.60 -2.57
CA ALA A 33 -0.92 -27.55 -1.64
C ALA A 33 -0.32 -26.44 -2.50
N GLY A 34 -1.21 -25.65 -3.11
CA GLY A 34 -0.88 -24.35 -3.62
C GLY A 34 -0.43 -23.55 -2.42
N PHE A 35 0.84 -23.68 -2.07
CA PHE A 35 1.52 -22.69 -1.27
C PHE A 35 1.51 -21.43 -2.12
N SER A 36 0.51 -20.58 -1.92
CA SER A 36 0.73 -19.18 -2.15
C SER A 36 1.70 -18.75 -1.06
N GLU A 37 2.98 -18.60 -1.40
CA GLU A 37 3.85 -17.78 -0.57
C GLU A 37 3.20 -16.40 -0.51
N GLN A 38 2.61 -16.08 0.65
CA GLN A 38 2.17 -14.73 0.93
C GLN A 38 3.42 -13.86 0.99
N VAL A 39 3.62 -13.02 -0.02
CA VAL A 39 4.62 -11.95 0.05
C VAL A 39 4.20 -11.03 1.19
N SER A 40 4.90 -11.12 2.31
CA SER A 40 4.68 -10.26 3.47
C SER A 40 5.41 -8.93 3.24
N LEU A 41 4.66 -7.91 2.83
CA LEU A 41 5.17 -6.54 2.68
C LEU A 41 5.10 -5.84 4.03
N THR A 42 6.21 -5.87 4.77
CA THR A 42 6.33 -5.13 6.03
C THR A 42 6.82 -3.71 5.72
N PRO A 43 6.14 -2.65 6.17
CA PRO A 43 6.60 -1.28 5.93
C PRO A 43 7.97 -1.08 6.60
N LEU A 44 8.92 -0.48 5.87
CA LEU A 44 10.22 -0.11 6.44
C LEU A 44 10.05 0.99 7.51
N TRP A 45 9.21 1.97 7.21
CA TRP A 45 8.84 3.05 8.11
C TRP A 45 7.46 3.59 7.73
N THR A 46 6.85 4.31 8.68
CA THR A 46 5.59 5.03 8.49
C THR A 46 5.70 6.40 9.14
N VAL A 47 5.19 7.44 8.49
CA VAL A 47 5.11 8.80 9.02
C VAL A 47 3.66 9.29 9.00
N ASN A 48 3.25 10.02 10.04
CA ASN A 48 1.98 10.75 10.03
C ASN A 48 2.24 12.20 9.60
N THR A 49 1.86 12.53 8.37
CA THR A 49 2.06 13.86 7.77
C THR A 49 1.14 14.95 8.33
N LYS A 50 0.17 14.58 9.20
CA LYS A 50 -0.82 15.45 9.85
C LYS A 50 -1.67 16.27 8.88
N THR A 51 -1.83 15.79 7.65
CA THR A 51 -2.69 16.40 6.62
C THR A 51 -3.34 15.31 5.75
N PHE A 52 -4.31 15.71 4.93
CA PHE A 52 -4.88 14.84 3.90
C PHE A 52 -4.05 14.96 2.63
N LEU A 53 -3.40 13.86 2.23
CA LEU A 53 -2.66 13.82 0.97
C LEU A 53 -3.62 13.74 -0.22
N GLU A 54 -3.47 14.65 -1.18
CA GLU A 54 -4.34 14.79 -2.35
C GLU A 54 -3.64 14.39 -3.66
N SER A 55 -2.33 14.17 -3.59
CA SER A 55 -1.47 13.84 -4.73
C SER A 55 -0.58 12.64 -4.40
N ALA A 56 -0.08 12.00 -5.47
CA ALA A 56 0.94 10.96 -5.34
C ALA A 56 2.29 11.61 -4.93
N PRO A 57 3.13 10.88 -4.17
CA PRO A 57 4.46 11.35 -3.85
C PRO A 57 5.33 11.51 -5.11
N THR A 58 6.22 12.49 -5.10
CA THR A 58 7.33 12.62 -6.04
C THR A 58 8.63 12.29 -5.32
N VAL A 59 9.49 11.48 -5.93
CA VAL A 59 10.79 11.10 -5.36
C VAL A 59 11.89 11.70 -6.21
N ALA A 60 12.75 12.52 -5.60
CA ALA A 60 13.87 13.17 -6.27
C ALA A 60 14.86 13.73 -5.26
N ASP A 61 16.14 13.64 -5.57
CA ASP A 61 17.23 14.42 -4.98
C ASP A 61 16.99 15.91 -5.24
N LEU A 62 16.58 16.61 -4.17
CA LEU A 62 16.22 18.02 -4.17
C LEU A 62 17.44 18.90 -3.93
N ASP A 63 18.36 18.49 -3.04
CA ASP A 63 19.48 19.32 -2.59
C ASP A 63 20.81 19.03 -3.31
N GLY A 64 20.86 17.99 -4.14
CA GLY A 64 21.99 17.61 -4.97
C GLY A 64 23.01 16.71 -4.26
N ASP A 65 22.68 16.12 -3.12
CA ASP A 65 23.61 15.26 -2.36
C ASP A 65 23.68 13.81 -2.89
N GLY A 66 22.81 13.45 -3.83
CA GLY A 66 22.72 12.12 -4.44
C GLY A 66 21.82 11.13 -3.70
N VAL A 67 21.12 11.57 -2.64
CA VAL A 67 20.06 10.85 -1.95
C VAL A 67 18.73 11.47 -2.36
N ASP A 68 17.72 10.64 -2.64
CA ASP A 68 16.41 11.17 -3.03
C ASP A 68 15.55 11.51 -1.79
N GLU A 69 14.91 12.68 -1.82
CA GLU A 69 13.83 13.06 -0.92
C GLU A 69 12.47 12.67 -1.47
N ILE A 70 11.45 12.74 -0.61
CA ILE A 70 10.06 12.46 -0.93
C ILE A 70 9.25 13.73 -0.76
N LEU A 71 8.61 14.18 -1.84
CA LEU A 71 7.74 15.34 -1.87
C LEU A 71 6.27 14.90 -1.95
N VAL A 72 5.44 15.38 -1.03
CA VAL A 72 3.99 15.11 -1.01
C VAL A 72 3.19 16.40 -0.91
N ALA A 73 2.11 16.51 -1.67
CA ALA A 73 1.15 17.60 -1.53
C ALA A 73 -0.11 17.12 -0.79
N GLY A 74 -0.36 17.77 0.35
CA GLY A 74 -1.54 17.68 1.17
C GLY A 74 -2.70 18.52 0.63
N ARG A 75 -3.61 18.92 1.52
CA ARG A 75 -4.69 19.84 1.16
C ARG A 75 -4.11 21.19 0.78
N GLU A 76 -3.49 21.90 1.73
CA GLU A 76 -2.92 23.24 1.51
C GLU A 76 -1.41 23.26 1.79
N GLU A 77 -0.81 22.08 1.99
CA GLU A 77 0.58 21.93 2.40
C GLU A 77 1.39 21.14 1.39
N MET A 78 2.58 21.62 1.06
CA MET A 78 3.65 20.84 0.42
C MET A 78 4.62 20.41 1.52
N ILE A 79 5.02 19.14 1.52
CA ILE A 79 5.91 18.58 2.54
C ILE A 79 7.03 17.83 1.84
N ALA A 80 8.27 18.14 2.20
CA ALA A 80 9.41 17.28 1.87
C ALA A 80 9.78 16.42 3.07
N LEU A 81 10.04 15.15 2.80
CA LEU A 81 10.50 14.16 3.74
C LEU A 81 11.85 13.61 3.27
N SER A 82 12.72 13.27 4.21
CA SER A 82 13.91 12.48 3.91
C SER A 82 13.53 11.06 3.48
N GLY A 83 14.48 10.31 2.93
CA GLY A 83 14.30 8.87 2.63
C GLY A 83 13.95 7.99 3.85
N SER A 84 14.14 8.50 5.08
CA SER A 84 13.75 7.84 6.33
C SER A 84 12.39 8.30 6.88
N GLY A 85 11.70 9.22 6.20
CA GLY A 85 10.39 9.74 6.59
C GLY A 85 10.44 10.89 7.59
N GLU A 86 11.60 11.49 7.83
CA GLU A 86 11.72 12.71 8.64
C GLU A 86 11.24 13.93 7.83
N GLU A 87 10.44 14.80 8.43
CA GLU A 87 10.02 16.04 7.78
C GLU A 87 11.17 17.04 7.71
N LEU A 88 11.59 17.35 6.48
CA LEU A 88 12.66 18.33 6.22
C LEU A 88 12.10 19.75 6.25
N TRP A 89 10.97 19.96 5.57
CA TRP A 89 10.28 21.24 5.55
C TRP A 89 8.81 21.09 5.17
N ARG A 90 8.05 22.16 5.43
CA ARG A 90 6.64 22.28 5.10
C ARG A 90 6.30 23.68 4.64
N TRP A 91 5.72 23.78 3.46
CA TRP A 91 5.26 25.02 2.86
C TRP A 91 3.73 25.02 2.75
N ARG A 92 3.09 26.18 2.93
CA ARG A 92 1.63 26.33 2.83
C ARG A 92 1.24 27.26 1.69
N THR A 93 0.24 26.86 0.94
CA THR A 93 -0.38 27.69 -0.09
C THR A 93 -1.77 28.19 0.31
N ARG A 94 -2.44 28.92 -0.58
CA ARG A 94 -3.77 29.49 -0.36
C ARG A 94 -4.91 28.56 -0.78
N GLY A 95 -4.67 27.69 -1.76
CA GLY A 95 -5.66 26.77 -2.30
C GLY A 95 -5.33 25.30 -2.06
N ARG A 96 -6.22 24.43 -2.52
CA ARG A 96 -5.96 22.98 -2.47
C ARG A 96 -4.99 22.58 -3.57
N PHE A 97 -3.99 21.77 -3.29
CA PHE A 97 -3.25 21.11 -4.38
C PHE A 97 -4.13 20.06 -5.04
N MET A 98 -4.48 20.29 -6.30
CA MET A 98 -5.16 19.31 -7.17
C MET A 98 -4.21 18.79 -8.26
N THR A 99 -2.96 19.23 -8.24
CA THR A 99 -1.90 18.84 -9.16
C THR A 99 -0.80 18.10 -8.42
N TYR A 100 -0.05 17.27 -9.14
CA TYR A 100 1.16 16.64 -8.62
C TYR A 100 2.30 17.66 -8.68
N PRO A 101 3.11 17.83 -7.63
CA PRO A 101 4.30 18.65 -7.73
C PRO A 101 5.24 18.10 -8.82
N ALA A 102 5.83 18.99 -9.61
CA ALA A 102 6.84 18.64 -10.59
C ALA A 102 8.20 19.13 -10.10
N VAL A 103 9.22 18.28 -10.21
CA VAL A 103 10.60 18.63 -9.85
C VAL A 103 11.40 18.81 -11.14
N LEU A 104 11.98 19.99 -11.31
CA LEU A 104 12.99 20.27 -12.32
C LEU A 104 14.37 20.14 -11.68
N ARG A 105 15.04 19.02 -11.94
CA ARG A 105 16.44 18.84 -11.55
C ARG A 105 17.33 19.61 -12.50
N THR A 106 18.27 20.36 -11.95
CA THR A 106 19.30 21.07 -12.71
C THR A 106 20.67 20.50 -12.37
N ARG A 107 21.63 20.52 -13.31
CA ARG A 107 22.98 19.96 -13.05
C ARG A 107 23.84 20.86 -12.18
N ASP A 108 23.60 22.17 -12.25
CA ASP A 108 24.48 23.20 -11.72
C ASP A 108 23.79 24.14 -10.71
N SER A 109 22.54 23.83 -10.30
CA SER A 109 21.78 24.63 -9.32
C SER A 109 20.86 23.75 -8.46
N GLU A 110 20.25 24.34 -7.43
CA GLU A 110 19.23 23.68 -6.61
C GLU A 110 18.05 23.21 -7.48
N SER A 111 17.43 22.07 -7.14
CA SER A 111 16.22 21.61 -7.82
C SER A 111 15.07 22.58 -7.57
N LEU A 112 14.24 22.79 -8.60
CA LEU A 112 13.05 23.64 -8.52
C LEU A 112 11.80 22.78 -8.47
N ILE A 113 10.87 23.17 -7.61
CA ILE A 113 9.61 22.47 -7.37
C ILE A 113 8.47 23.35 -7.87
N TYR A 114 7.59 22.80 -8.69
CA TYR A 114 6.45 23.51 -9.25
C TYR A 114 5.15 22.83 -8.84
N ALA A 115 4.20 23.62 -8.35
CA ALA A 115 2.87 23.11 -8.05
C ALA A 115 1.81 24.20 -8.25
N ALA A 116 0.63 23.79 -8.72
CA ALA A 116 -0.51 24.69 -8.86
C ALA A 116 -1.64 24.27 -7.93
N ASP A 117 -2.34 25.27 -7.38
CA ASP A 117 -3.45 25.06 -6.47
C ASP A 117 -4.80 25.56 -7.03
N THR A 118 -5.89 25.24 -6.34
CA THR A 118 -7.25 25.66 -6.73
C THR A 118 -7.52 27.16 -6.60
N SER A 119 -6.60 27.92 -6.01
CA SER A 119 -6.68 29.39 -5.94
C SER A 119 -6.11 30.07 -7.20
N LYS A 120 -5.72 29.26 -8.21
CA LYS A 120 -5.08 29.69 -9.47
C LYS A 120 -3.64 30.14 -9.28
N LEU A 121 -3.00 29.77 -8.17
CA LEU A 121 -1.61 30.11 -7.92
C LEU A 121 -0.71 28.99 -8.43
N LEU A 122 0.15 29.28 -9.41
CA LEU A 122 1.32 28.48 -9.75
C LEU A 122 2.49 28.95 -8.89
N SER A 123 3.07 28.05 -8.11
CA SER A 123 4.18 28.34 -7.20
C SER A 123 5.43 27.60 -7.63
N CYS A 124 6.57 28.27 -7.51
CA CYS A 124 7.90 27.71 -7.67
C CYS A 124 8.67 27.81 -6.34
N LEU A 125 9.12 26.67 -5.82
CA LEU A 125 9.91 26.58 -4.59
C LEU A 125 11.32 26.06 -4.90
N ASN A 126 12.31 26.42 -4.08
CA ASN A 126 13.63 25.78 -4.09
C ASN A 126 13.64 24.48 -3.25
N SER A 127 14.79 23.83 -3.18
CA SER A 127 15.00 22.58 -2.44
C SER A 127 14.74 22.68 -0.94
N LYS A 128 14.77 23.89 -0.38
CA LYS A 128 14.51 24.20 1.04
C LYS A 128 13.06 24.55 1.33
N GLY A 129 12.19 24.49 0.31
CA GLY A 129 10.77 24.86 0.43
C GLY A 129 10.54 26.37 0.50
N GLU A 130 11.53 27.18 0.13
CA GLU A 130 11.41 28.63 0.05
C GLU A 130 10.81 29.03 -1.29
N GLU A 131 9.88 29.98 -1.28
CA GLU A 131 9.25 30.49 -2.52
C GLU A 131 10.26 31.28 -3.35
N VAL A 132 10.48 30.81 -4.59
CA VAL A 132 11.30 31.50 -5.59
C VAL A 132 10.43 32.51 -6.35
N TRP A 133 9.24 32.09 -6.78
CA TRP A 133 8.24 32.97 -7.40
C TRP A 133 6.85 32.33 -7.41
N THR A 134 5.83 33.16 -7.64
CA THR A 134 4.45 32.76 -7.89
C THR A 134 3.85 33.49 -9.10
N ALA A 135 2.86 32.87 -9.75
CA ALA A 135 2.13 33.43 -10.88
C ALA A 135 0.66 33.01 -10.84
N ASP A 136 -0.24 33.90 -11.30
CA ASP A 136 -1.65 33.57 -11.49
C ASP A 136 -1.87 32.82 -12.81
N LEU A 137 -2.74 31.79 -12.78
CA LEU A 137 -3.17 30.98 -13.93
C LEU A 137 -4.55 31.38 -14.47
#